data_AF-A0AAX6G5Y5-F1
#
_entry.id   AF-A0AAX6G5Y5-F1
#
_cell.length_a   1.000
_cell.length_b   1.000
_cell.length_c   1.000
_cell.angle_alpha   90.00
_cell.angle_beta   90.00
_cell.angle_gamma   90.00
#
_symmetry.space_group_name_H-M   'P 1'
#
loop_
_entity.id
_entity.type
_entity.pdbx_description
1 polymer ?
#
loop_
_entity_poly.entity_id
_entity_poly.type
_entity_poly.pdbx_seq_one_letter_code
_entity_poly.pdbx_strand_id
1 'polypeptide(L)'
;MVSEAAQFRTIEQRVRRNIIRVGRYESFRPGASMIDLETSWQDLSDAVQESNQGVFTTQVSLQTTDHDRIDIEDVDTARTICGLALLLYSCASRRQSQALLLSSRDFSALSASLDLNVRSMLDIVDDDTCELSEPTVRISGRDGYCMDVKGGFYNNRNPIILWSCGYKDQVSQLWTFKRDGTIQSNGKCLTAYGYSAGDYVMIYDCPPPPPPPPPPPPQ
;
A
#
# COMPACT_ATOMS: atom_id res chain seq x y z
N MET A 1 3.75 25.29 8.81
CA MET A 1 2.49 25.87 8.27
C MET A 1 2.41 25.91 6.76
N VAL A 2 3.54 26.01 6.02
CA VAL A 2 3.53 25.97 4.55
C VAL A 2 4.01 24.60 4.06
N SER A 3 5.29 24.28 4.22
CA SER A 3 5.89 23.02 3.74
C SER A 3 5.16 21.78 4.29
N GLU A 4 5.08 21.67 5.62
CA GLU A 4 4.38 20.55 6.29
C GLU A 4 2.90 20.43 5.90
N ALA A 5 2.22 21.55 5.65
CA ALA A 5 0.82 21.53 5.23
C ALA A 5 0.66 21.11 3.75
N ALA A 6 1.69 21.31 2.92
CA ALA A 6 1.72 20.80 1.55
C ALA A 6 2.06 19.31 1.53
N GLN A 7 2.91 18.84 2.44
CA GLN A 7 3.28 17.42 2.58
C GLN A 7 2.15 16.58 3.18
N PHE A 8 1.43 17.12 4.16
CA PHE A 8 0.39 16.40 4.90
C PHE A 8 -0.93 17.18 4.97
N ARG A 9 -1.99 16.63 4.36
CA ARG A 9 -3.36 17.16 4.45
C ARG A 9 -3.88 17.21 5.89
N THR A 10 -3.41 16.33 6.75
CA THR A 10 -3.79 16.34 8.17
C THR A 10 -3.30 17.61 8.88
N ILE A 11 -2.09 18.09 8.54
CA ILE A 11 -1.53 19.34 9.04
C ILE A 11 -2.25 20.53 8.40
N GLU A 12 -2.53 20.48 7.09
CA GLU A 12 -3.34 21.49 6.39
C GLU A 12 -4.70 21.69 7.08
N GLN A 13 -5.42 20.60 7.36
CA GLN A 13 -6.72 20.62 8.03
C GLN A 13 -6.61 21.15 9.46
N ARG A 14 -5.50 20.90 10.16
CA ARG A 14 -5.27 21.48 11.49
C ARG A 14 -5.13 23.00 11.41
N VAL A 15 -4.39 23.53 10.44
CA VAL A 15 -4.29 24.97 10.20
C VAL A 15 -5.65 25.54 9.82
N ARG A 16 -6.36 24.93 8.88
CA ARG A 16 -7.67 25.40 8.39
C ARG A 16 -8.72 25.50 9.49
N ARG A 17 -8.78 24.53 10.41
CA ARG A 17 -9.72 24.55 11.56
C ARG A 17 -9.47 25.69 12.55
N ASN A 18 -8.25 26.23 12.58
CA ASN A 18 -7.89 27.36 13.45
C ASN A 18 -8.11 28.73 12.78
N ILE A 19 -8.55 28.75 11.51
CA ILE A 19 -9.02 29.94 10.81
C ILE A 19 -10.54 29.99 10.95
N ILE A 20 -11.03 30.62 12.03
CA ILE A 20 -12.46 30.67 12.34
C ILE A 20 -13.22 31.55 11.33
N ARG A 21 -12.64 32.71 11.03
CA ARG A 21 -13.08 33.66 9.99
C ARG A 21 -11.92 34.59 9.65
N VAL A 22 -11.99 35.27 8.51
CA VAL A 22 -10.99 36.28 8.13
C VAL A 22 -10.86 37.31 9.27
N GLY A 23 -9.65 37.46 9.81
CA GLY A 23 -9.36 38.35 10.92
C GLY A 23 -9.60 37.78 12.33
N ARG A 24 -10.05 36.51 12.48
CA ARG A 24 -10.12 35.80 13.77
C ARG A 24 -9.45 34.43 13.67
N TYR A 25 -8.30 34.31 14.33
CA TYR A 25 -7.46 33.12 14.30
C TYR A 25 -7.24 32.61 15.72
N GLU A 26 -7.27 31.29 15.90
CA GLU A 26 -6.81 30.63 17.11
C GLU A 26 -5.40 30.07 16.89
N SER A 27 -4.56 30.17 17.92
CA SER A 27 -3.21 29.60 17.87
C SER A 27 -3.25 28.18 18.43
N PHE A 28 -2.46 27.28 17.84
CA PHE A 28 -2.25 25.95 18.37
C PHE A 28 -0.76 25.65 18.46
N ARG A 29 -0.39 24.74 19.35
CA ARG A 29 0.96 24.16 19.41
C ARG A 29 0.90 22.77 18.75
N PRO A 30 1.88 22.39 17.91
CA PRO A 30 2.02 21.02 17.44
C PRO A 30 2.07 20.06 18.63
N GLY A 31 1.23 19.03 18.60
CA GLY A 31 1.30 17.92 19.56
C GLY A 31 2.32 16.88 19.10
N ALA A 32 2.58 15.88 19.95
CA ALA A 32 3.55 14.82 19.65
C ALA A 32 3.25 14.11 18.32
N SER A 33 1.98 13.81 18.02
CA SER A 33 1.58 13.19 16.74
C SER A 33 1.87 14.04 15.50
N MET A 34 1.77 15.37 15.59
CA MET A 34 2.11 16.24 14.47
C MET A 34 3.62 16.28 14.26
N ILE A 35 4.39 16.38 15.35
CA ILE A 35 5.86 16.39 15.27
C ILE A 35 6.38 15.05 14.74
N ASP A 36 5.85 13.93 15.23
CA ASP A 36 6.27 12.60 14.80
C ASP A 36 5.95 12.35 13.32
N LEU A 37 4.82 12.89 12.84
CA LEU A 37 4.47 12.87 11.43
C LEU A 37 5.45 13.69 10.57
N GLU A 38 5.80 14.91 11.01
CA GLU A 38 6.79 15.77 10.34
C GLU A 38 8.16 15.09 10.28
N THR A 39 8.61 14.46 11.37
CA THR A 39 9.91 13.79 11.42
C THR A 39 9.96 12.47 10.66
N SER A 40 8.81 11.85 10.39
CA SER A 40 8.71 10.57 9.67
C SER A 40 8.42 10.73 8.17
N TRP A 41 8.44 11.95 7.63
CA TRP A 41 8.10 12.20 6.21
C TRP A 41 9.00 11.43 5.23
N GLN A 42 10.30 11.35 5.53
CA GLN A 42 11.25 10.60 4.72
C GLN A 42 10.93 9.10 4.78
N ASP A 43 10.82 8.52 5.97
CA ASP A 43 10.51 7.10 6.15
C ASP A 43 9.18 6.70 5.47
N LEU A 44 8.15 7.55 5.57
CA LEU A 44 6.88 7.36 4.86
C LEU A 44 7.04 7.42 3.34
N SER A 45 7.88 8.34 2.85
CA SER A 45 8.13 8.49 1.41
C SER A 45 8.89 7.30 0.85
N ASP A 46 9.91 6.83 1.57
CA ASP A 46 10.71 5.66 1.22
C ASP A 46 9.82 4.41 1.22
N ALA A 47 9.06 4.18 2.30
CA ALA A 47 8.16 3.04 2.41
C ALA A 47 7.10 2.98 1.29
N VAL A 48 6.56 4.13 0.87
CA VAL A 48 5.62 4.21 -0.27
C VAL A 48 6.31 3.84 -1.59
N GLN A 49 7.49 4.39 -1.86
CA GLN A 49 8.22 4.16 -3.12
C GLN A 49 8.74 2.73 -3.24
N GLU A 50 9.20 2.14 -2.14
CA GLU A 50 9.69 0.76 -2.06
C GLU A 50 8.59 -0.29 -1.88
N SER A 51 7.32 0.14 -1.74
CA SER A 51 6.21 -0.78 -1.50
C SER A 51 6.00 -1.76 -2.66
N ASN A 52 5.68 -3.01 -2.33
CA ASN A 52 5.28 -4.01 -3.31
C ASN A 52 3.76 -4.15 -3.30
N GLN A 53 3.12 -3.83 -4.44
CA GLN A 53 1.65 -3.77 -4.57
C GLN A 53 0.99 -2.88 -3.50
N GLY A 54 1.69 -1.84 -3.04
CA GLY A 54 1.20 -0.91 -2.01
C GLY A 54 1.39 -1.36 -0.57
N VAL A 55 2.00 -2.53 -0.34
CA VAL A 55 2.32 -3.06 0.99
C VAL A 55 3.77 -2.76 1.34
N PHE A 56 4.01 -2.30 2.56
CA PHE A 56 5.35 -1.93 3.03
C PHE A 56 6.15 -3.14 3.48
N THR A 57 7.46 -3.11 3.23
CA THR A 57 8.42 -4.10 3.75
C THR A 57 8.66 -3.91 5.24
N THR A 58 8.78 -2.65 5.65
CA THR A 58 8.97 -2.24 7.03
C THR A 58 7.87 -1.25 7.37
N GLN A 59 7.11 -1.56 8.42
CA GLN A 59 6.06 -0.69 8.91
C GLN A 59 6.66 0.62 9.45
N VAL A 60 5.96 1.73 9.21
CA VAL A 60 6.33 3.04 9.78
C VAL A 60 5.44 3.27 10.99
N SER A 61 6.04 3.33 12.17
CA SER A 61 5.30 3.45 13.42
C SER A 61 5.19 4.92 13.83
N LEU A 62 3.97 5.43 13.95
CA LEU A 62 3.68 6.82 14.28
C LEU A 62 2.99 6.94 15.64
N GLN A 63 3.17 8.08 16.30
CA GLN A 63 2.52 8.39 17.55
C GLN A 63 1.17 9.09 17.32
N THR A 64 0.15 8.69 18.08
CA THR A 64 -1.17 9.31 18.10
C THR A 64 -1.23 10.47 19.09
N THR A 65 -2.34 11.22 19.10
CA THR A 65 -2.56 12.30 20.08
C THR A 65 -2.60 11.81 21.52
N ASP A 66 -2.97 10.54 21.73
CA ASP A 66 -3.10 9.90 23.03
C ASP A 66 -1.79 9.24 23.49
N HIS A 67 -0.70 9.46 22.75
CA HIS A 67 0.63 8.87 22.95
C HIS A 67 0.75 7.38 22.66
N ASP A 68 -0.32 6.75 22.17
CA ASP A 68 -0.26 5.40 21.61
C ASP A 68 0.49 5.36 20.28
N ARG A 69 0.93 4.17 19.85
CA ARG A 69 1.57 3.97 18.55
C ARG A 69 0.62 3.30 17.58
N ILE A 70 0.64 3.77 16.33
CA ILE A 70 -0.04 3.18 15.19
C ILE A 70 1.00 2.78 14.15
N ASP A 71 0.90 1.57 13.63
CA ASP A 71 1.78 1.09 12.58
C ASP A 71 1.12 1.32 11.21
N ILE A 72 1.85 1.98 10.32
CA ILE A 72 1.46 2.20 8.94
C ILE A 72 2.12 1.12 8.10
N GLU A 73 1.31 0.23 7.52
CA GLU A 73 1.78 -0.99 6.83
C GLU A 73 1.59 -0.92 5.31
N ASP A 74 0.86 0.08 4.81
CA ASP A 74 0.49 0.19 3.41
C ASP A 74 0.23 1.64 2.96
N VAL A 75 0.22 1.84 1.65
CA VAL A 75 0.04 3.15 1.00
C VAL A 75 -1.34 3.76 1.26
N ASP A 76 -2.40 2.96 1.34
CA ASP A 76 -3.76 3.48 1.55
C ASP A 76 -3.91 4.01 2.98
N THR A 77 -3.35 3.29 3.97
CA THR A 77 -3.26 3.75 5.36
C THR A 77 -2.42 5.04 5.46
N ALA A 78 -1.25 5.09 4.81
CA ALA A 78 -0.43 6.31 4.78
C ALA A 78 -1.18 7.50 4.16
N ARG A 79 -1.92 7.28 3.07
CA ARG A 79 -2.73 8.33 2.44
C ARG A 79 -3.90 8.77 3.31
N THR A 80 -4.62 7.84 3.92
CA THR A 80 -5.89 8.11 4.61
C THR A 80 -5.67 8.63 6.02
N ILE A 81 -4.72 8.05 6.77
CA ILE A 81 -4.43 8.43 8.16
C ILE A 81 -3.48 9.63 8.22
N CYS A 82 -2.34 9.55 7.52
CA CYS A 82 -1.33 10.61 7.56
C CYS A 82 -1.71 11.79 6.67
N GLY A 83 -2.59 11.59 5.69
CA GLY A 83 -2.93 12.63 4.70
C GLY A 83 -1.77 12.94 3.77
N LEU A 84 -0.85 11.98 3.56
CA LEU A 84 0.36 12.16 2.77
C LEU A 84 0.01 12.61 1.35
N ALA A 85 0.49 13.79 0.97
CA ALA A 85 0.13 14.48 -0.27
C ALA A 85 1.33 14.71 -1.20
N LEU A 86 2.53 14.88 -0.64
CA LEU A 86 3.78 14.95 -1.39
C LEU A 86 4.76 13.93 -0.82
N LEU A 87 5.53 13.33 -1.72
CA LEU A 87 6.58 12.37 -1.36
C LEU A 87 7.93 13.00 -1.62
N LEU A 88 8.88 12.77 -0.72
CA LEU A 88 10.29 13.00 -1.02
C LEU A 88 10.72 11.93 -2.01
N TYR A 89 11.33 12.31 -3.14
CA TYR A 89 11.83 11.30 -4.07
C TYR A 89 13.00 10.51 -3.46
N SER A 90 12.92 9.20 -3.60
CA SER A 90 13.94 8.25 -3.15
C SER A 90 14.36 7.35 -4.30
N CYS A 91 13.39 6.72 -4.96
CA CYS A 91 13.64 5.83 -6.09
C CYS A 91 12.41 5.76 -7.02
N ALA A 92 12.64 5.38 -8.28
CA ALA A 92 11.62 5.13 -9.28
C ALA A 92 11.08 3.69 -9.16
N SER A 93 9.75 3.56 -9.21
CA SER A 93 9.10 2.25 -9.28
C SER A 93 9.46 1.55 -10.58
N ARG A 94 9.71 0.23 -10.53
CA ARG A 94 10.07 -0.57 -11.73
C ARG A 94 8.99 -0.55 -12.82
N ARG A 95 7.73 -0.28 -12.46
CA ARG A 95 6.61 -0.12 -13.41
C ARG A 95 6.70 1.20 -14.22
N GLN A 96 7.33 2.24 -13.67
CA GLN A 96 7.56 3.51 -14.35
C GLN A 96 8.80 3.47 -15.25
N SER A 97 9.85 2.73 -14.85
CA SER A 97 11.05 2.55 -15.70
C SER A 97 10.75 1.76 -16.97
N GLN A 98 9.76 0.85 -16.98
CA GLN A 98 9.30 0.20 -18.21
C GLN A 98 8.56 1.15 -19.17
N ALA A 99 7.96 2.24 -18.66
CA ALA A 99 7.34 3.28 -19.50
C ALA A 99 8.39 4.24 -20.10
N LEU A 100 9.52 4.44 -19.42
CA LEU A 100 10.62 5.30 -19.88
C LEU A 100 11.47 4.64 -20.98
N LEU A 101 11.46 3.30 -21.09
CA LEU A 101 12.17 2.56 -22.14
C LEU A 101 11.37 2.47 -23.46
N LEU A 102 10.10 2.89 -23.48
CA LEU A 102 9.33 3.05 -24.71
C LEU A 102 9.48 4.47 -25.23
N SER A 103 10.58 4.70 -25.95
CA SER A 103 10.82 5.95 -26.65
C SER A 103 9.67 6.29 -27.62
N SER A 104 9.09 7.47 -27.39
CA SER A 104 8.51 8.38 -28.39
C SER A 104 7.42 7.80 -29.31
N ARG A 105 6.13 7.96 -28.92
CA ARG A 105 5.06 8.59 -29.74
C ARG A 105 3.65 8.54 -29.13
N ASP A 106 3.45 7.97 -27.96
CA ASP A 106 2.13 7.92 -27.33
C ASP A 106 2.02 8.88 -26.14
N PHE A 107 1.40 10.05 -26.38
CA PHE A 107 1.14 11.09 -25.37
C PHE A 107 0.16 10.62 -24.27
N SER A 108 -0.52 9.50 -24.46
CA SER A 108 -1.38 8.83 -23.48
C SER A 108 -0.62 8.12 -22.35
N ALA A 109 0.66 7.77 -22.55
CA ALA A 109 1.50 7.18 -21.50
C ALA A 109 2.04 8.24 -20.50
N LEU A 110 2.05 9.52 -20.87
CA LEU A 110 2.41 10.64 -19.98
C LEU A 110 1.34 10.93 -18.92
N SER A 111 0.12 10.41 -19.10
CA SER A 111 -0.95 10.48 -18.09
C SER A 111 -0.72 9.54 -16.91
N ALA A 112 0.18 8.56 -17.03
CA ALA A 112 0.50 7.59 -15.97
C ALA A 112 1.68 8.01 -15.08
N SER A 113 2.27 9.19 -15.34
CA SER A 113 3.55 9.63 -14.76
C SER A 113 3.52 11.04 -14.15
N LEU A 114 2.34 11.54 -13.78
CA LEU A 114 2.27 12.60 -12.76
C LEU A 114 2.58 11.99 -11.40
N ASP A 115 3.86 11.78 -11.13
CA ASP A 115 4.33 11.43 -9.80
C ASP A 115 4.35 12.67 -8.93
N LEU A 116 3.75 12.56 -7.75
CA LEU A 116 3.75 13.57 -6.69
C LEU A 116 5.11 13.65 -5.96
N ASN A 117 6.18 13.17 -6.60
CA ASN A 117 7.52 13.08 -6.02
C ASN A 117 8.25 14.41 -6.20
N VAL A 118 8.69 14.99 -5.08
CA VAL A 118 9.55 16.17 -5.07
C VAL A 118 10.98 15.70 -5.35
N ARG A 119 11.50 16.03 -6.53
CA ARG A 119 12.85 15.64 -6.98
C ARG A 119 13.82 16.82 -6.94
N SER A 120 15.07 16.54 -6.60
CA SER A 120 16.19 17.44 -6.92
C SER A 120 16.45 17.43 -8.42
N MET A 121 16.66 18.60 -9.03
CA MET A 121 16.86 18.73 -10.49
C MET A 121 18.23 18.19 -10.99
N LEU A 122 19.10 17.74 -10.09
CA LEU A 122 20.47 17.32 -10.39
C LEU A 122 20.68 15.80 -10.40
N ASP A 123 19.70 15.03 -9.95
CA ASP A 123 19.83 13.57 -9.73
C ASP A 123 19.11 12.78 -10.85
N ILE A 124 19.55 12.97 -12.10
CA ILE A 124 19.21 12.07 -13.21
C ILE A 124 20.41 11.16 -13.41
N VAL A 125 20.60 10.20 -12.49
CA VAL A 125 21.56 9.11 -12.68
C VAL A 125 20.76 7.82 -12.77
N ASP A 126 21.11 7.01 -13.76
CA ASP A 126 20.38 5.88 -14.34
C ASP A 126 20.34 4.62 -13.44
N ASP A 127 20.29 4.77 -12.10
CA ASP A 127 20.32 3.66 -11.12
C ASP A 127 19.35 3.86 -9.92
N ASP A 128 18.38 4.77 -10.03
CA ASP A 128 17.39 5.00 -8.97
C ASP A 128 16.21 4.02 -9.06
N THR A 129 16.43 2.71 -9.16
CA THR A 129 15.29 1.76 -9.12
C THR A 129 15.12 1.16 -7.73
N CYS A 130 13.90 1.23 -7.18
CA CYS A 130 13.63 0.67 -5.86
C CYS A 130 13.89 -0.85 -5.83
N GLU A 131 14.43 -1.34 -4.72
CA GLU A 131 14.59 -2.78 -4.51
C GLU A 131 13.22 -3.48 -4.48
N LEU A 132 13.15 -4.66 -5.09
CA LEU A 132 11.91 -5.42 -5.14
C LEU A 132 11.76 -6.29 -3.89
N SER A 133 10.90 -5.86 -2.97
CA SER A 133 10.58 -6.61 -1.75
C SER A 133 9.43 -7.61 -1.93
N GLU A 134 9.37 -8.63 -1.08
CA GLU A 134 8.25 -9.57 -0.99
C GLU A 134 7.70 -9.60 0.45
N PRO A 135 6.97 -8.55 0.86
CA PRO A 135 6.51 -8.40 2.23
C PRO A 135 5.53 -9.50 2.60
N THR A 136 5.62 -9.99 3.84
CA THR A 136 4.68 -10.95 4.41
C THR A 136 3.88 -10.27 5.51
N VAL A 137 2.58 -10.13 5.29
CA VAL A 137 1.68 -9.34 6.16
C VAL A 137 0.42 -10.12 6.48
N ARG A 138 -0.34 -9.61 7.46
CA ARG A 138 -1.76 -9.97 7.59
C ARG A 138 -2.58 -9.08 6.69
N ILE A 139 -3.62 -9.64 6.10
CA ILE A 139 -4.61 -8.86 5.36
C ILE A 139 -5.86 -8.81 6.22
N SER A 140 -6.10 -7.66 6.84
CA SER A 140 -7.34 -7.38 7.57
C SER A 140 -8.36 -6.69 6.66
N GLY A 141 -9.64 -6.81 6.99
CA GLY A 141 -10.69 -6.21 6.20
C GLY A 141 -11.98 -6.06 6.97
N ARG A 142 -13.06 -6.60 6.40
CA ARG A 142 -14.42 -6.45 6.92
C ARG A 142 -14.50 -6.78 8.41
N ASP A 143 -15.08 -5.87 9.18
CA ASP A 143 -15.31 -5.99 10.63
C ASP A 143 -14.03 -6.27 11.45
N GLY A 144 -12.85 -5.94 10.91
CA GLY A 144 -11.56 -6.20 11.54
C GLY A 144 -11.10 -7.65 11.49
N TYR A 145 -11.78 -8.51 10.71
CA TYR A 145 -11.36 -9.89 10.50
C TYR A 145 -10.18 -10.00 9.53
N CYS A 146 -9.37 -11.03 9.73
CA CYS A 146 -8.22 -11.34 8.90
C CYS A 146 -8.57 -12.42 7.86
N MET A 147 -7.94 -12.31 6.69
CA MET A 147 -7.95 -13.32 5.65
C MET A 147 -7.23 -14.59 6.14
N ASP A 148 -7.94 -15.71 6.22
CA ASP A 148 -7.46 -16.95 6.83
C ASP A 148 -7.66 -18.17 5.91
N VAL A 149 -6.64 -19.02 5.82
CA VAL A 149 -6.75 -20.36 5.24
C VAL A 149 -7.54 -21.25 6.20
N LYS A 150 -8.79 -21.58 5.85
CA LYS A 150 -9.75 -22.24 6.75
C LYS A 150 -9.13 -23.42 7.52
N GLY A 151 -9.06 -23.29 8.84
CA GLY A 151 -8.55 -24.33 9.74
C GLY A 151 -7.04 -24.59 9.62
N GLY A 152 -6.30 -23.75 8.91
CA GLY A 152 -4.87 -23.93 8.64
C GLY A 152 -4.54 -25.09 7.69
N PHE A 153 -5.52 -25.60 6.95
CA PHE A 153 -5.31 -26.71 6.04
C PHE A 153 -4.93 -26.25 4.63
N TYR A 154 -3.78 -26.71 4.14
CA TYR A 154 -3.22 -26.29 2.85
C TYR A 154 -3.51 -27.28 1.71
N ASN A 155 -4.49 -28.17 1.86
CA ASN A 155 -4.95 -28.97 0.72
C ASN A 155 -5.56 -28.06 -0.36
N ASN A 156 -5.28 -28.36 -1.62
CA ASN A 156 -5.83 -27.60 -2.75
C ASN A 156 -7.35 -27.51 -2.65
N ARG A 157 -7.90 -26.34 -3.01
CA ARG A 157 -9.32 -26.01 -2.95
C ARG A 157 -9.88 -25.72 -1.55
N ASN A 158 -9.05 -25.76 -0.50
CA ASN A 158 -9.48 -25.30 0.82
C ASN A 158 -9.82 -23.79 0.75
N PRO A 159 -11.03 -23.37 1.19
CA PRO A 159 -11.47 -21.99 1.05
C PRO A 159 -10.68 -21.04 1.95
N ILE A 160 -10.59 -19.80 1.48
CA ILE A 160 -10.16 -18.66 2.27
C ILE A 160 -11.39 -18.04 2.93
N ILE A 161 -11.28 -17.73 4.22
CA ILE A 161 -12.38 -17.21 5.04
C ILE A 161 -11.96 -15.93 5.75
N LEU A 162 -12.95 -15.21 6.30
CA LEU A 162 -12.72 -14.20 7.32
C LEU A 162 -12.72 -14.88 8.69
N TRP A 163 -11.65 -14.69 9.45
CA TRP A 163 -11.52 -15.22 10.80
C TRP A 163 -10.88 -14.20 11.73
N SER A 164 -11.08 -14.35 13.05
CA SER A 164 -10.47 -13.45 14.03
C SER A 164 -8.95 -13.43 13.82
N CYS A 165 -8.37 -12.23 13.76
CA CYS A 165 -6.93 -12.06 13.63
C CYS A 165 -6.22 -12.74 14.82
N GLY A 166 -5.37 -13.72 14.53
CA GLY A 166 -4.64 -14.45 15.57
C GLY A 166 -3.27 -13.87 15.87
N TYR A 167 -2.45 -14.68 16.56
CA TYR A 167 -1.11 -14.29 17.02
C TYR A 167 -0.12 -14.14 15.86
N LYS A 168 0.98 -13.40 16.10
CA LYS A 168 1.93 -12.90 15.08
C LYS A 168 2.46 -13.94 14.09
N ASP A 169 2.64 -15.19 14.52
CA ASP A 169 3.24 -16.25 13.70
C ASP A 169 2.21 -17.26 13.15
N GLN A 170 0.91 -16.93 13.19
CA GLN A 170 -0.14 -17.78 12.63
C GLN A 170 -0.07 -17.80 11.10
N VAL A 171 0.65 -18.79 10.54
CA VAL A 171 0.92 -18.93 9.10
C VAL A 171 -0.35 -18.88 8.25
N SER A 172 -1.49 -19.42 8.72
CA SER A 172 -2.78 -19.39 7.99
C SER A 172 -3.31 -17.99 7.67
N GLN A 173 -2.79 -16.95 8.33
CA GLN A 173 -3.15 -15.55 8.13
C GLN A 173 -1.99 -14.69 7.62
N LEU A 174 -0.85 -15.32 7.31
CA LEU A 174 0.32 -14.64 6.76
C LEU A 174 0.34 -14.80 5.25
N TRP A 175 0.41 -13.67 4.56
CA TRP A 175 0.33 -13.56 3.11
C TRP A 175 1.54 -12.80 2.58
N THR A 176 2.35 -13.48 1.77
CA THR A 176 3.50 -12.93 1.08
C THR A 176 3.09 -12.39 -0.28
N PHE A 177 3.32 -11.11 -0.51
CA PHE A 177 3.15 -10.48 -1.82
C PHE A 177 4.38 -10.77 -2.67
N LYS A 178 4.25 -11.61 -3.69
CA LYS A 178 5.35 -12.00 -4.56
C LYS A 178 5.53 -11.04 -5.74
N ARG A 179 6.74 -11.01 -6.28
CA ARG A 179 7.09 -10.17 -7.44
C ARG A 179 6.40 -10.59 -8.74
N ASP A 180 5.99 -11.84 -8.84
CA ASP A 180 5.22 -12.38 -9.96
C ASP A 180 3.73 -11.97 -9.91
N GLY A 181 3.32 -11.21 -8.90
CA GLY A 181 1.94 -10.77 -8.70
C GLY A 181 1.08 -11.76 -7.89
N THR A 182 1.62 -12.93 -7.54
CA THR A 182 0.91 -13.88 -6.69
C THR A 182 0.91 -13.42 -5.23
N ILE A 183 -0.15 -13.77 -4.51
CA ILE A 183 -0.24 -13.62 -3.06
C ILE A 183 -0.17 -15.04 -2.49
N GLN A 184 0.83 -15.32 -1.66
CA GLN A 184 1.13 -16.68 -1.23
C GLN A 184 1.04 -16.86 0.29
N SER A 185 0.59 -18.02 0.72
CA SER A 185 0.68 -18.47 2.11
C SER A 185 1.19 -19.91 2.16
N ASN A 186 2.21 -20.16 2.98
CA ASN A 186 2.87 -21.47 3.12
C ASN A 186 3.27 -22.12 1.77
N GLY A 187 3.77 -21.32 0.83
CA GLY A 187 4.19 -21.76 -0.51
C GLY A 187 3.05 -22.04 -1.50
N LYS A 188 1.80 -21.73 -1.15
CA LYS A 188 0.62 -21.87 -2.01
C LYS A 188 0.00 -20.52 -2.34
N CYS A 189 -0.69 -20.45 -3.47
CA CYS A 189 -1.23 -19.23 -4.05
C CYS A 189 -2.71 -19.01 -3.67
N LEU A 190 -3.03 -17.76 -3.35
CA LEU A 190 -4.40 -17.24 -3.29
C LEU A 190 -5.00 -17.32 -4.70
N THR A 191 -6.04 -18.13 -4.86
CA THR A 191 -6.55 -18.50 -6.19
C THR A 191 -8.07 -18.39 -6.24
N ALA A 192 -8.63 -17.80 -7.28
CA ALA A 192 -10.07 -17.84 -7.52
C ALA A 192 -10.49 -19.25 -7.97
N TYR A 193 -11.57 -19.79 -7.40
CA TYR A 193 -12.11 -21.08 -7.84
C TYR A 193 -12.63 -21.03 -9.28
N GLY A 194 -13.23 -19.89 -9.65
CA GLY A 194 -13.72 -19.59 -10.98
C GLY A 194 -13.86 -18.07 -11.18
N TYR A 195 -14.40 -17.69 -12.34
CA TYR A 195 -14.49 -16.29 -12.79
C TYR A 195 -15.93 -15.79 -12.87
N SER A 196 -16.88 -16.50 -12.26
CA SER A 196 -18.29 -16.10 -12.18
C SER A 196 -18.59 -15.41 -10.84
N ALA A 197 -19.56 -14.51 -10.83
CA ALA A 197 -20.00 -13.87 -9.60
C ALA A 197 -20.52 -14.92 -8.60
N GLY A 198 -19.99 -14.88 -7.38
CA GLY A 198 -20.29 -15.86 -6.32
C GLY A 198 -19.27 -17.00 -6.21
N ASP A 199 -18.33 -17.13 -7.15
CA ASP A 199 -17.20 -18.07 -6.99
C ASP A 199 -16.34 -17.66 -5.78
N TYR A 200 -15.89 -18.66 -5.03
CA TYR A 200 -15.10 -18.44 -3.82
C TYR A 200 -13.60 -18.40 -4.11
N VAL A 201 -12.83 -17.91 -3.14
CA VAL A 201 -11.36 -17.89 -3.18
C VAL A 201 -10.80 -19.04 -2.35
N MET A 202 -9.76 -19.68 -2.84
CA MET A 202 -9.17 -20.88 -2.28
C MET A 202 -7.64 -20.83 -2.25
N ILE A 203 -7.04 -21.68 -1.42
CA ILE A 203 -5.61 -21.97 -1.47
C ILE A 203 -5.34 -23.05 -2.53
N TYR A 204 -4.32 -22.86 -3.36
CA TYR A 204 -3.95 -23.79 -4.43
C TYR A 204 -2.43 -23.78 -4.69
N ASP A 205 -1.90 -24.79 -5.36
CA ASP A 205 -0.50 -24.78 -5.82
C ASP A 205 -0.20 -23.61 -6.77
N CYS A 206 1.06 -23.18 -6.77
CA CYS A 206 1.60 -22.17 -7.69
C CYS A 206 2.35 -22.83 -8.86
N PRO A 207 2.24 -22.34 -10.12
CA PRO A 207 1.25 -21.37 -10.58
C PRO A 207 -0.17 -21.95 -10.57
N PRO A 208 -1.21 -21.13 -10.40
CA PRO A 208 -2.59 -21.61 -10.47
C PRO A 208 -2.90 -22.17 -11.88
N PRO A 209 -3.84 -23.11 -11.99
CA PRO A 209 -4.25 -23.65 -13.28
C PRO A 209 -4.79 -22.52 -14.19
N PRO A 210 -4.59 -22.61 -15.52
CA PRO A 210 -5.09 -21.61 -16.45
C PRO A 210 -6.62 -21.50 -16.37
N PRO A 211 -7.18 -20.31 -16.67
CA PRO A 211 -8.64 -20.12 -16.68
C PRO A 211 -9.31 -21.13 -17.62
N PRO A 212 -10.52 -21.64 -17.27
CA PRO A 212 -11.29 -22.45 -18.20
C PRO A 212 -11.61 -21.65 -19.46
N PRO A 213 -11.64 -22.29 -20.64
CA PRO A 213 -11.96 -21.60 -21.89
C PRO A 213 -13.36 -20.96 -21.81
N PRO A 214 -13.57 -19.81 -22.48
CA PRO A 214 -14.88 -19.18 -22.50
C PRO A 214 -15.93 -20.14 -23.07
N PRO A 215 -17.18 -20.09 -22.58
CA PRO A 215 -18.26 -20.90 -23.14
C PRO A 215 -18.43 -20.60 -24.64
N PRO A 216 -18.75 -21.61 -25.46
CA PRO A 216 -18.99 -21.39 -26.88
C PRO A 216 -20.12 -20.38 -27.08
N PRO A 217 -20.06 -19.53 -28.12
CA PRO A 217 -21.14 -18.59 -28.41
C PRO A 217 -22.46 -19.36 -28.61
N PRO A 218 -23.61 -18.77 -28.21
CA PRO A 218 -24.92 -19.38 -28.45
C PRO A 218 -25.11 -19.66 -29.95
N GLN A 219 -25.61 -20.86 -30.29
CA GLN A 219 -26.01 -21.22 -31.65
C GLN A 219 -27.33 -20.56 -32.05
#